data_AF-A0A7J9IIF1-F1
#
_entry.id   AF-A0A7J9IIF1-F1
#
_cell.length_a   1.000
_cell.length_b   1.000
_cell.length_c   1.000
_cell.angle_alpha   90.00
_cell.angle_beta   90.00
_cell.angle_gamma   90.00
#
_symmetry.space_group_name_H-M   'P 1'
#
loop_
_entity.id
_entity.type
_entity.pdbx_description
1 polymer ?
#
loop_
_entity_poly.entity_id
_entity_poly.type
_entity_poly.pdbx_seq_one_letter_code
_entity_poly.pdbx_strand_id
1 'polypeptide(L)'
;MDFIPGIDGPSEGVPRVLACFSNNLLRREPLKLVDGGQSQRTFVYIKDAIEAVLLMIENPGRANGHIFNVGNPNNEVTVRQLAEMMTKVYTKVSGESALETPTIDVSSKEFYGEGYDDSDKRIPDMTIINKQ
;
A
#
# COMPACT_ATOMS: atom_id res chain seq x y z
N MET A 1 -9.69 -0.22 -7.27
CA MET A 1 -8.43 -0.28 -8.06
C MET A 1 -7.70 1.04 -7.79
N ASP A 2 -6.37 1.14 -7.86
CA ASP A 2 -5.71 2.41 -7.49
C ASP A 2 -6.01 3.51 -8.51
N PHE A 3 -6.49 4.65 -8.02
CA PHE A 3 -6.78 5.87 -8.78
C PHE A 3 -6.70 7.06 -7.82
N ILE A 4 -6.49 8.26 -8.34
CA ILE A 4 -6.62 9.52 -7.62
C ILE A 4 -8.04 10.06 -7.87
N PRO A 5 -8.89 10.18 -6.82
CA PRO A 5 -10.26 10.63 -6.96
C PRO A 5 -10.35 11.99 -7.65
N GLY A 6 -11.14 12.06 -8.73
CA GLY A 6 -11.32 13.29 -9.51
C GLY A 6 -10.20 13.63 -10.49
N ILE A 7 -9.19 12.76 -10.66
CA ILE A 7 -8.15 12.90 -11.70
C ILE A 7 -8.26 11.79 -12.74
N ASP A 8 -8.01 10.55 -12.35
CA ASP A 8 -7.94 9.37 -13.23
C ASP A 8 -8.87 8.23 -12.79
N GLY A 9 -9.76 8.51 -11.82
CA GLY A 9 -10.83 7.64 -11.39
C GLY A 9 -12.08 8.42 -10.96
N PRO A 10 -13.13 7.70 -10.54
CA PRO A 10 -14.37 8.32 -10.09
C PRO A 10 -14.10 9.33 -8.96
N SER A 11 -14.87 10.42 -8.94
CA SER A 11 -14.81 11.38 -7.83
C SER A 11 -15.27 10.76 -6.50
N GLU A 12 -16.07 9.70 -6.58
CA GLU A 12 -16.56 8.94 -5.44
C GLU A 12 -15.81 7.61 -5.32
N GLY A 13 -15.35 7.29 -4.10
CA GLY A 13 -14.71 6.02 -3.79
C GLY A 13 -13.40 6.18 -3.05
N VAL A 14 -13.04 5.14 -2.31
CA VAL A 14 -11.82 5.08 -1.52
C VAL A 14 -10.81 4.19 -2.26
N PRO A 15 -9.75 4.75 -2.87
CA PRO A 15 -8.70 3.94 -3.49
C PRO A 15 -7.83 3.27 -2.41
N ARG A 16 -6.80 2.50 -2.78
CA ARG A 16 -5.92 1.91 -1.76
C ARG A 16 -4.96 2.95 -1.21
N VAL A 17 -4.31 2.56 -0.10
CA VAL A 17 -3.52 3.46 0.76
C VAL A 17 -2.51 4.32 0.02
N LEU A 18 -1.81 3.79 -0.99
CA LEU A 18 -0.82 4.56 -1.76
C LEU A 18 -1.46 5.78 -2.41
N ALA A 19 -2.58 5.59 -3.11
CA ALA A 19 -3.28 6.67 -3.79
C ALA A 19 -3.96 7.64 -2.81
N CYS A 20 -4.55 7.13 -1.72
CA CYS A 20 -5.10 7.98 -0.65
C CYS A 20 -4.03 8.93 -0.11
N PHE A 21 -2.88 8.39 0.32
CA PHE A 21 -1.80 9.18 0.90
C PHE A 21 -1.15 10.10 -0.13
N SER A 22 -0.95 9.65 -1.37
CA SER A 22 -0.47 10.51 -2.46
C SER A 22 -1.40 11.70 -2.68
N ASN A 23 -2.73 11.48 -2.71
CA ASN A 23 -3.69 12.57 -2.87
C ASN A 23 -3.63 13.56 -1.69
N ASN A 24 -3.57 13.07 -0.45
CA ASN A 24 -3.45 13.97 0.72
C ASN A 24 -2.15 14.79 0.67
N LEU A 25 -1.01 14.18 0.33
CA LEU A 25 0.27 14.89 0.20
C LEU A 25 0.21 15.98 -0.89
N LEU A 26 -0.31 15.65 -2.08
CA LEU A 26 -0.46 16.60 -3.18
C LEU A 26 -1.39 17.77 -2.85
N ARG A 27 -2.41 17.53 -2.02
CA ARG A 27 -3.37 18.54 -1.57
C ARG A 27 -2.94 19.26 -0.29
N ARG A 28 -1.78 18.90 0.28
CA ARG A 28 -1.30 19.39 1.57
C ARG A 28 -2.32 19.19 2.71
N GLU A 29 -2.96 18.03 2.71
CA GLU A 29 -3.89 17.56 3.73
C GLU A 29 -3.23 16.49 4.62
N PRO A 30 -3.60 16.37 5.91
CA PRO A 30 -3.12 15.29 6.76
C PRO A 30 -3.52 13.91 6.23
N LEU A 31 -2.64 12.92 6.36
CA LEU A 31 -2.91 11.53 5.99
C LEU A 31 -3.83 10.88 7.03
N LYS A 32 -4.95 10.33 6.58
CA LYS A 32 -5.95 9.70 7.44
C LYS A 32 -5.52 8.28 7.82
N LEU A 33 -5.34 8.03 9.11
CA LEU A 33 -4.97 6.75 9.69
C LEU A 33 -6.20 6.05 10.25
N VAL A 34 -6.69 5.04 9.52
CA VAL A 34 -7.85 4.25 9.94
C VAL A 34 -7.52 3.46 11.19
N ASP A 35 -8.34 3.63 12.24
CA ASP A 35 -8.19 3.02 13.57
C ASP A 35 -6.75 3.14 14.11
N GLY A 36 -6.13 4.30 13.89
CA GLY A 36 -4.79 4.61 14.34
C GLY A 36 -3.66 3.98 13.52
N GLY A 37 -3.98 3.33 12.40
CA GLY A 37 -3.00 2.86 11.40
C GLY A 37 -2.07 1.74 11.89
N GLN A 38 -2.59 0.84 12.74
CA GLN A 38 -1.80 -0.21 13.38
C GLN A 38 -1.63 -1.48 12.53
N SER A 39 -2.49 -1.70 11.52
CA SER A 39 -2.37 -2.87 10.66
C SER A 39 -1.07 -2.83 9.85
N GLN A 40 -0.47 -4.01 9.65
CA GLN A 40 0.84 -4.22 9.05
C GLN A 40 0.73 -4.81 7.65
N ARG A 41 1.49 -4.25 6.73
CA ARG A 41 1.55 -4.69 5.32
C ARG A 41 3.00 -4.78 4.86
N THR A 42 3.23 -5.67 3.91
CA THR A 42 4.50 -5.76 3.17
C THR A 42 4.34 -5.15 1.78
N PHE A 43 5.21 -4.21 1.41
CA PHE A 43 5.17 -3.54 0.11
C PHE A 43 6.26 -4.05 -0.83
N VAL A 44 5.86 -4.57 -1.99
CA VAL A 44 6.78 -4.96 -3.07
C VAL A 44 6.77 -3.90 -4.16
N TYR A 45 7.93 -3.56 -4.71
CA TYR A 45 8.01 -2.64 -5.83
C TYR A 45 7.45 -3.31 -7.08
N ILE A 46 6.72 -2.54 -7.91
CA ILE A 46 6.00 -3.11 -9.04
C ILE A 46 6.93 -3.83 -10.04
N LYS A 47 8.16 -3.35 -10.24
CA LYS A 47 9.12 -4.03 -11.13
C LYS A 47 9.49 -5.41 -10.61
N ASP A 48 9.70 -5.56 -9.30
CA ASP A 48 10.02 -6.85 -8.67
C ASP A 48 8.85 -7.83 -8.79
N ALA A 49 7.61 -7.33 -8.63
CA ALA A 49 6.41 -8.14 -8.80
C ALA A 49 6.19 -8.56 -10.26
N ILE A 50 6.44 -7.68 -11.22
CA ILE A 50 6.33 -7.98 -12.65
C ILE A 50 7.41 -8.98 -13.08
N GLU A 51 8.62 -8.88 -12.55
CA GLU A 51 9.67 -9.88 -12.79
C GLU A 51 9.23 -11.28 -12.34
N ALA A 52 8.62 -11.39 -11.15
CA ALA A 52 8.08 -12.66 -10.68
C ALA A 52 7.00 -13.23 -11.63
N VAL A 53 6.12 -12.37 -12.17
CA VAL A 53 5.10 -12.78 -13.15
C VAL A 53 5.74 -13.20 -14.47
N LEU A 54 6.76 -12.49 -14.95
CA LEU A 54 7.49 -12.84 -16.18
C LEU A 54 8.11 -14.23 -16.05
N LEU A 55 8.77 -14.53 -14.92
CA LEU A 55 9.34 -15.85 -14.66
C LEU A 55 8.28 -16.97 -14.68
N MET A 56 7.07 -16.73 -14.18
CA MET A 56 5.97 -17.70 -14.25
C MET A 56 5.54 -17.97 -15.69
N ILE A 57 5.48 -16.92 -16.53
CA ILE A 57 5.13 -17.02 -17.95
C ILE A 57 6.19 -17.81 -18.73
N GLU A 58 7.47 -17.52 -18.48
CA GLU A 58 8.60 -18.13 -19.19
C GLU A 58 8.89 -19.57 -18.74
N ASN A 59 8.41 -19.97 -17.56
CA ASN A 59 8.71 -21.28 -16.96
C ASN A 59 7.44 -22.09 -16.60
N PRO A 60 6.55 -22.41 -17.57
CA PRO A 60 5.30 -23.12 -17.29
C PRO A 60 5.53 -24.49 -16.64
N GLY A 61 6.64 -25.18 -16.94
CA GLY A 61 6.99 -26.45 -16.30
C GLY A 61 7.27 -26.36 -14.79
N ARG A 62 7.65 -25.17 -14.28
CA ARG A 62 7.87 -24.89 -12.86
C ARG A 62 6.68 -24.14 -12.22
N ALA A 63 5.88 -23.44 -13.03
CA ALA A 63 4.76 -22.63 -12.54
C ALA A 63 3.41 -23.37 -12.51
N ASN A 64 3.16 -24.29 -13.45
CA ASN A 64 1.87 -24.94 -13.59
C ASN A 64 1.50 -25.74 -12.32
N GLY A 65 0.27 -25.53 -11.83
CA GLY A 65 -0.25 -26.23 -10.65
C GLY A 65 0.13 -25.61 -9.31
N HIS A 66 0.90 -24.50 -9.30
CA HIS A 66 1.28 -23.80 -8.08
C HIS A 66 0.46 -22.53 -7.84
N ILE A 67 0.35 -22.16 -6.56
CA ILE A 67 -0.11 -20.85 -6.10
C ILE A 67 1.10 -20.14 -5.50
N PHE A 68 1.32 -18.89 -5.90
CA PHE A 68 2.48 -18.11 -5.49
C PHE A 68 2.08 -16.87 -4.69
N ASN A 69 2.79 -16.65 -3.58
CA ASN A 69 2.84 -15.33 -2.95
C ASN A 69 3.85 -14.48 -3.71
N VAL A 70 3.43 -13.31 -4.21
CA VAL A 70 4.33 -12.31 -4.79
C VAL A 70 4.34 -11.11 -3.85
N GLY A 71 5.45 -10.92 -3.13
CA GLY A 71 5.60 -9.87 -2.14
C GLY A 71 7.04 -9.77 -1.64
N ASN A 72 7.30 -8.82 -0.75
CA ASN A 72 8.61 -8.63 -0.12
C ASN A 72 8.44 -8.64 1.41
N PRO A 73 8.75 -9.75 2.10
CA PRO A 73 8.55 -9.85 3.55
C PRO A 73 9.44 -8.90 4.36
N ASN A 74 10.50 -8.34 3.75
CA ASN A 74 11.44 -7.44 4.43
C ASN A 74 10.96 -5.98 4.44
N ASN A 75 9.92 -5.65 3.66
CA ASN A 75 9.35 -4.30 3.57
C ASN A 75 8.06 -4.20 4.39
N GLU A 76 8.08 -4.75 5.60
CA GLU A 76 6.97 -4.68 6.55
C GLU A 76 6.93 -3.33 7.27
N VAL A 77 5.76 -2.69 7.26
CA VAL A 77 5.49 -1.47 8.03
C VAL A 77 4.03 -1.45 8.49
N THR A 78 3.75 -0.73 9.59
CA THR A 78 2.38 -0.30 9.89
C THR A 78 1.92 0.78 8.92
N VAL A 79 0.60 0.98 8.80
CA VAL A 79 0.06 2.10 7.99
C VAL A 79 0.55 3.45 8.51
N ARG A 80 0.73 3.62 9.83
CA ARG A 80 1.32 4.83 10.42
C ARG A 80 2.77 5.04 9.98
N GLN A 81 3.60 3.99 10.05
CA GLN A 81 4.99 4.05 9.59
C GLN A 81 5.09 4.36 8.10
N LEU A 82 4.17 3.81 7.29
CA LEU A 82 4.05 4.15 5.87
C LEU A 82 3.76 5.64 5.68
N ALA A 83 2.80 6.21 6.42
CA ALA A 83 2.46 7.63 6.35
C ALA A 83 3.65 8.54 6.70
N GLU A 84 4.39 8.21 7.76
CA GLU A 84 5.61 8.92 8.16
C GLU A 84 6.71 8.84 7.10
N MET A 85 6.93 7.64 6.53
CA MET A 85 7.92 7.42 5.49
C MET A 85 7.55 8.17 4.21
N MET A 86 6.29 8.10 3.77
CA MET A 86 5.80 8.81 2.60
C MET A 86 5.90 10.32 2.78
N THR A 87 5.58 10.85 3.96
CA THR A 87 5.76 12.29 4.25
C THR A 87 7.23 12.70 4.13
N LYS A 88 8.16 11.94 4.72
CA LYS A 88 9.60 12.21 4.63
C LYS A 88 10.13 12.13 3.20
N VAL A 89 9.68 11.16 2.42
CA VAL A 89 10.05 11.03 1.01
C VAL A 89 9.46 12.19 0.20
N TYR A 90 8.21 12.55 0.46
CA TYR A 90 7.52 13.63 -0.24
C TYR A 90 8.19 14.99 -0.01
N THR A 91 8.55 15.34 1.23
CA THR A 91 9.27 16.60 1.50
C THR A 91 10.60 16.66 0.75
N LYS A 92 11.32 15.53 0.68
CA LYS A 92 12.57 15.43 -0.09
C LYS A 92 12.34 15.59 -1.60
N VAL A 93 11.27 15.00 -2.14
CA VAL A 93 10.96 15.02 -3.58
C VAL A 93 10.37 16.36 -4.04
N SER A 94 9.46 16.92 -3.26
CA SER A 94 8.75 18.18 -3.58
C SER A 94 9.56 19.42 -3.20
N GLY A 95 10.45 19.33 -2.21
CA GLY A 95 11.11 20.49 -1.60
C GLY A 95 10.23 21.25 -0.62
N GLU A 96 8.98 20.83 -0.42
CA GLU A 96 8.06 21.45 0.52
C GLU A 96 8.28 20.95 1.95
N SER A 97 7.96 21.78 2.95
CA SER A 97 7.93 21.34 4.34
C SER A 97 6.69 20.47 4.62
N ALA A 98 6.87 19.53 5.56
CA ALA A 98 5.77 18.76 6.11
C ALA A 98 4.79 19.68 6.86
N LEU A 99 3.53 19.24 6.95
CA LEU A 99 2.54 19.86 7.83
C LEU A 99 2.97 19.72 9.29
N GLU A 100 2.57 20.67 10.14
CA GLU A 100 2.78 20.56 11.60
C GLU A 100 2.13 19.30 12.18
N THR A 101 0.95 18.94 11.66
CA THR A 101 0.23 17.70 11.96
C THR A 101 0.04 16.91 10.66
N PRO A 102 0.98 16.04 10.29
CA PRO A 102 0.97 15.36 8.98
C PRO A 102 -0.02 14.19 8.90
N THR A 103 -0.56 13.73 10.03
CA THR A 103 -1.48 12.60 10.11
C THR A 103 -2.64 12.87 11.08
N ILE A 104 -3.79 12.26 10.83
CA ILE A 104 -4.95 12.29 11.74
C ILE A 104 -5.58 10.90 11.84
N ASP A 105 -5.99 10.49 13.04
CA ASP A 105 -6.67 9.22 13.25
C ASP A 105 -8.16 9.36 12.92
N VAL A 106 -8.72 8.38 12.21
CA VAL A 106 -10.15 8.30 11.83
C VAL A 106 -10.68 6.91 12.12
N SER A 107 -11.97 6.78 12.43
CA SER A 107 -12.56 5.45 12.62
C SER A 107 -12.77 4.73 11.28
N SER A 108 -12.64 3.40 11.26
CA SER A 108 -13.01 2.58 10.09
C SER A 108 -14.46 2.76 9.66
N LYS A 109 -15.38 2.93 10.61
CA LYS A 109 -16.79 3.22 10.32
C LYS A 109 -16.97 4.54 9.56
N GLU A 110 -16.21 5.58 9.91
CA GLU A 110 -16.24 6.86 9.18
C GLU A 110 -15.59 6.74 7.80
N PHE A 111 -14.48 6.01 7.70
CA PHE A 111 -13.67 5.98 6.49
C PHE A 111 -14.15 4.97 5.44
N TYR A 112 -14.48 3.75 5.87
CA TYR A 112 -14.90 2.65 5.00
C TYR A 112 -16.39 2.29 5.13
N GLY A 113 -17.04 2.67 6.24
CA GLY A 113 -18.46 2.39 6.48
C GLY A 113 -18.72 1.21 7.41
N GLU A 114 -20.00 0.89 7.59
CA GLU A 114 -20.45 -0.23 8.43
C GLU A 114 -19.97 -1.58 7.90
N GLY A 115 -19.59 -2.47 8.82
CA GLY A 115 -19.16 -3.83 8.50
C GLY A 115 -17.74 -3.95 7.92
N TYR A 116 -16.94 -2.89 8.00
CA TYR A 116 -15.52 -2.99 7.68
C TYR A 116 -14.79 -3.91 8.67
N ASP A 117 -13.92 -4.75 8.13
CA ASP A 117 -12.99 -5.60 8.87
C ASP A 117 -11.67 -5.65 8.08
N ASP A 118 -10.54 -5.83 8.78
CA ASP A 118 -9.22 -5.77 8.16
C ASP A 118 -8.30 -6.88 8.66
N SER A 119 -7.33 -7.24 7.82
CA SER A 119 -6.26 -8.15 8.26
C SER A 119 -5.26 -7.38 9.13
N ASP A 120 -4.92 -7.91 10.31
CA ASP A 120 -3.92 -7.26 11.17
C ASP A 120 -2.53 -7.27 10.55
N LYS A 121 -2.12 -8.39 9.95
CA LYS A 121 -0.76 -8.61 9.45
C LYS A 121 -0.76 -9.47 8.20
N ARG A 122 -0.02 -9.06 7.17
CA ARG A 122 0.18 -9.83 5.93
C ARG A 122 1.67 -9.96 5.63
N ILE A 123 2.24 -11.14 5.92
CA ILE A 123 3.61 -11.51 5.55
C ILE A 123 3.53 -12.67 4.54
N PRO A 124 4.09 -12.51 3.32
CA PRO A 124 4.11 -13.59 2.34
C PRO A 124 5.15 -14.66 2.73
N ASP A 125 4.74 -15.93 2.74
CA ASP A 125 5.69 -17.05 2.73
C ASP A 125 6.33 -17.13 1.34
N MET A 126 7.66 -17.09 1.30
CA MET A 126 8.44 -17.07 0.06
C MET A 126 9.00 -18.45 -0.33
N THR A 127 8.66 -19.52 0.40
CA THR A 127 9.24 -20.85 0.24
C THR A 127 8.94 -21.45 -1.12
N ILE A 128 7.71 -21.30 -1.62
CA ILE A 128 7.29 -21.91 -2.89
C ILE A 128 7.90 -21.15 -4.06
N ILE A 129 7.75 -19.82 -4.11
CA ILE A 129 8.21 -19.01 -5.24
C ILE A 129 9.73 -19.04 -5.40
N ASN A 130 10.50 -19.12 -4.31
CA ASN A 130 11.96 -19.20 -4.36
C ASN A 130 12.50 -20.58 -4.78
N LYS A 131 11.66 -21.62 -4.77
CA LYS A 131 12.02 -22.98 -5.24
C LYS A 131 11.71 -23.21 -6.71
N GLN A 132 10.87 -22.36 -7.31
CA GLN A 132 10.53 -22.39 -8.74
C GLN A 132 11.46 -21.50 -9.56
#